data_AF-A0A8T5AIE7-F1
#
_entry.id   AF-A0A8T5AIE7-F1
#
_cell.length_a   1.000
_cell.length_b   1.000
_cell.length_c   1.000
_cell.angle_alpha   90.00
_cell.angle_beta   90.00
_cell.angle_gamma   90.00
#
_symmetry.space_group_name_H-M   'P 1'
#
loop_
_entity.id
_entity.type
_entity.pdbx_description
1 polymer ?
#
loop_
_entity_poly.entity_id
_entity_poly.type
_entity_poly.pdbx_seq_one_letter_code
_entity_poly.pdbx_strand_id
1 'polypeptide(L)'
;MYPKFTAEQIKENGHAFHVFFLEVENAVFVFFGEEPKLGTFSVALPPRGEGPTTSSVLLGDRNTIVTRILAERLATAFGKMVLVSTYLKKISEGEGGPVLLKLAQKLLEKEIK
;
A
#
# COMPACT_ATOMS: atom_id res chain seq x y z
N MET A 1 0.36 -17.01 -13.44
CA MET A 1 1.24 -16.36 -14.43
C MET A 1 1.58 -14.98 -13.91
N TYR A 2 2.86 -14.62 -13.86
CA TYR A 2 3.31 -13.27 -13.51
C TYR A 2 3.67 -12.48 -14.78
N PRO A 3 3.60 -11.13 -14.75
CA PRO A 3 3.12 -10.29 -13.65
C PRO A 3 1.59 -10.28 -13.53
N LYS A 4 1.06 -9.99 -12.34
CA LYS A 4 -0.35 -9.63 -12.15
C LYS A 4 -0.48 -8.13 -11.93
N PHE A 5 -1.47 -7.52 -12.57
CA PHE A 5 -1.74 -6.10 -12.43
C PHE A 5 -3.21 -5.86 -12.15
N THR A 6 -3.48 -5.03 -11.15
CA THR A 6 -4.83 -4.59 -10.78
C THR A 6 -4.82 -3.10 -10.49
N ALA A 7 -5.86 -2.41 -10.94
CA ALA A 7 -6.16 -1.04 -10.54
C ALA A 7 -7.56 -0.99 -9.94
N GLU A 8 -7.69 -0.35 -8.79
CA GLU A 8 -8.95 -0.19 -8.07
C GLU A 8 -9.12 1.24 -7.58
N GLN A 9 -10.36 1.59 -7.31
CA GLN A 9 -10.69 2.87 -6.68
C GLN A 9 -11.82 2.72 -5.67
N ILE A 10 -11.86 3.65 -4.72
CA ILE A 10 -12.99 3.91 -3.84
C ILE A 10 -13.27 5.41 -3.78
N LYS A 11 -14.54 5.77 -3.61
CA LYS A 11 -14.96 7.15 -3.38
C LYS A 11 -15.48 7.26 -1.96
N GLU A 12 -14.94 8.19 -1.18
CA GLU A 12 -15.33 8.41 0.21
C GLU A 12 -15.25 9.92 0.51
N ASN A 13 -16.27 10.46 1.17
CA ASN A 13 -16.37 11.89 1.50
C ASN A 13 -16.18 12.85 0.29
N GLY A 14 -16.62 12.45 -0.89
CA GLY A 14 -16.48 13.25 -2.11
C GLY A 14 -15.09 13.20 -2.76
N HIS A 15 -14.15 12.44 -2.19
CA HIS A 15 -12.81 12.24 -2.72
C HIS A 15 -12.64 10.85 -3.31
N ALA A 16 -11.93 10.75 -4.44
CA ALA A 16 -11.54 9.48 -5.04
C ALA A 16 -10.15 9.08 -4.55
N PHE A 17 -10.00 7.81 -4.19
CA PHE A 17 -8.74 7.20 -3.81
C PHE A 17 -8.46 6.03 -4.74
N HIS A 18 -7.23 5.94 -5.21
CA HIS A 18 -6.76 5.00 -6.20
C HIS A 18 -5.74 4.05 -5.57
N VAL A 19 -5.73 2.82 -6.06
CA VAL A 19 -4.64 1.86 -5.83
C VAL A 19 -4.24 1.22 -7.14
N PHE A 20 -2.94 1.16 -7.38
CA PHE A 20 -2.33 0.39 -8.47
C PHE A 20 -1.47 -0.70 -7.84
N PHE A 21 -1.72 -1.93 -8.24
CA PHE A 21 -1.08 -3.12 -7.71
C PHE A 21 -0.35 -3.86 -8.84
N LEU A 22 0.90 -4.23 -8.59
CA LEU A 22 1.70 -5.08 -9.45
C LEU A 22 2.34 -6.18 -8.60
N GLU A 23 1.96 -7.43 -8.87
CA GLU A 23 2.61 -8.61 -8.30
C GLU A 23 3.61 -9.18 -9.30
N VAL A 24 4.85 -9.34 -8.86
CA VAL A 24 5.86 -10.16 -9.53
C VAL A 24 6.19 -11.37 -8.67
N GLU A 25 7.07 -12.24 -9.15
CA GLU A 25 7.36 -13.52 -8.50
C GLU A 25 7.83 -13.37 -7.06
N ASN A 26 8.75 -12.44 -6.79
CA ASN A 26 9.38 -12.25 -5.48
C ASN A 26 8.90 -11.02 -4.70
N ALA A 27 8.08 -10.16 -5.31
CA ALA A 27 7.74 -8.86 -4.74
C ALA A 27 6.35 -8.36 -5.18
N VAL A 28 5.88 -7.36 -4.45
CA VAL A 28 4.63 -6.65 -4.70
C VAL A 28 4.92 -5.15 -4.69
N PHE A 29 4.36 -4.43 -5.65
CA PHE A 29 4.41 -2.98 -5.72
C PHE A 29 3.00 -2.44 -5.61
N VAL A 30 2.77 -1.53 -4.66
CA VAL A 30 1.44 -0.94 -4.45
C VAL A 30 1.54 0.58 -4.36
N PHE A 31 0.76 1.28 -5.17
CA PHE A 31 0.75 2.74 -5.22
C PHE A 31 -0.64 3.23 -4.83
N PHE A 32 -0.73 3.91 -3.69
CA PHE A 32 -1.96 4.50 -3.16
C PHE A 32 -1.95 6.02 -3.34
N GLY A 33 -3.11 6.61 -3.60
CA GLY A 33 -3.22 8.07 -3.53
C GLY A 33 -4.54 8.64 -4.01
N GLU A 34 -4.73 9.94 -3.78
CA GLU A 34 -5.85 10.73 -4.32
C GLU A 34 -5.73 10.95 -5.83
N GLU A 35 -4.51 10.83 -6.36
CA GLU A 35 -4.14 11.02 -7.75
C GLU A 35 -3.09 9.95 -8.11
N PRO A 36 -2.93 9.58 -9.39
CA PRO A 36 -1.92 8.61 -9.83
C PRO A 36 -0.51 9.23 -9.79
N LYS A 37 -0.05 9.54 -8.58
CA LYS A 37 1.24 10.17 -8.27
C LYS A 37 1.95 9.38 -7.18
N LEU A 38 3.26 9.44 -7.24
CA LEU A 38 4.13 8.89 -6.21
C LEU A 38 4.29 9.92 -5.09
N GLY A 39 4.40 9.44 -3.85
CA GLY A 39 4.60 10.27 -2.67
C GLY A 39 5.62 9.63 -1.73
N THR A 40 5.25 9.47 -0.46
CA THR A 40 6.09 8.79 0.51
C THR A 40 6.23 7.31 0.14
N PHE A 41 7.46 6.78 0.20
CA PHE A 41 7.77 5.39 -0.11
C PHE A 41 8.18 4.62 1.15
N SER A 42 7.68 3.40 1.28
CA SER A 42 8.12 2.44 2.29
C SER A 42 8.35 1.08 1.66
N VAL A 43 9.43 0.41 2.04
CA VAL A 43 9.64 -1.02 1.76
C VAL A 43 9.37 -1.82 3.01
N ALA A 44 8.73 -2.99 2.88
CA ALA A 44 8.56 -3.94 3.96
C ALA A 44 9.00 -5.35 3.53
N LEU A 45 9.61 -6.07 4.46
CA LEU A 45 9.97 -7.47 4.33
C LEU A 45 8.99 -8.32 5.15
N PRO A 46 8.52 -9.47 4.61
CA PRO A 46 7.59 -10.33 5.32
C PRO A 46 8.26 -10.91 6.58
N PRO A 47 7.47 -11.36 7.57
CA PRO A 47 7.97 -12.07 8.75
C PRO A 47 8.93 -13.20 8.37
N ARG A 48 10.02 -13.36 9.14
CA ARG A 48 10.89 -14.54 9.08
C ARG A 48 10.71 -15.33 10.37
N GLY A 49 10.08 -16.50 10.28
CA GLY A 49 9.71 -17.30 11.44
C GLY A 49 8.70 -16.57 12.33
N GLU A 50 8.96 -16.52 13.64
CA GLU A 50 8.12 -15.81 14.62
C GLU A 50 8.46 -14.31 14.75
N GLY A 51 9.39 -13.79 13.94
CA GLY A 51 9.80 -12.38 13.98
C GLY A 51 8.78 -11.42 13.35
N PRO A 52 8.76 -10.14 13.75
CA PRO A 52 7.84 -9.17 13.19
C PRO A 52 8.20 -8.81 11.73
N THR A 53 7.20 -8.35 10.98
CA THR A 53 7.41 -7.65 9.70
C THR A 53 8.28 -6.42 9.93
N THR A 54 9.29 -6.22 9.09
CA THR A 54 10.18 -5.05 9.18
C THR A 54 9.91 -4.12 8.01
N SER A 55 9.97 -2.81 8.25
CA SER A 55 9.74 -1.81 7.23
C SER A 55 10.69 -0.63 7.37
N SER A 56 10.89 0.09 6.27
CA SER A 56 11.74 1.28 6.22
C SER A 56 11.18 2.26 5.21
N VAL A 57 11.02 3.51 5.66
CA VAL A 57 10.66 4.62 4.78
C VAL A 57 11.89 5.01 3.97
N LEU A 58 11.76 5.00 2.65
CA LEU A 58 12.87 5.25 1.72
C LEU A 58 12.93 6.73 1.33
N LEU A 59 11.77 7.35 1.07
CA LEU A 59 11.65 8.69 0.52
C LEU A 59 10.36 9.35 1.00
N GLY A 60 10.39 10.67 1.18
CA GLY A 60 9.24 11.47 1.59
C GLY A 60 8.89 11.36 3.08
N ASP A 61 8.24 12.38 3.62
CA ASP A 61 7.95 12.56 5.04
C ASP A 61 6.46 12.78 5.35
N ARG A 62 5.70 13.20 4.34
CA ARG A 62 4.29 13.61 4.46
C ARG A 62 3.32 12.51 4.88
N ASN A 63 3.50 11.28 4.40
CA ASN A 63 2.59 10.16 4.63
C ASN A 63 3.31 8.96 5.27
N THR A 64 4.25 9.24 6.16
CA THR A 64 5.19 8.26 6.74
C THR A 64 4.48 7.13 7.47
N ILE A 65 3.49 7.44 8.31
CA ILE A 65 2.85 6.47 9.20
C ILE A 65 1.98 5.51 8.38
N VAL A 66 1.08 6.05 7.54
CA VAL A 66 0.17 5.23 6.74
C VAL A 66 0.93 4.39 5.72
N THR A 67 1.96 4.95 5.06
CA THR A 67 2.76 4.20 4.08
C THR A 67 3.46 3.02 4.74
N ARG A 68 3.98 3.22 5.95
CA ARG A 68 4.62 2.16 6.74
C ARG A 68 3.63 1.04 7.08
N ILE A 69 2.47 1.40 7.64
CA ILE A 69 1.43 0.43 8.03
C ILE A 69 0.94 -0.37 6.82
N LEU A 70 0.69 0.31 5.68
CA LEU A 70 0.29 -0.35 4.45
C LEU A 70 1.36 -1.33 3.96
N ALA A 71 2.63 -0.93 3.94
CA ALA A 71 3.73 -1.81 3.54
C ALA A 71 3.81 -3.05 4.44
N GLU A 72 3.77 -2.86 5.77
CA GLU A 72 3.85 -3.97 6.72
C GLU A 72 2.66 -4.94 6.57
N ARG A 73 1.44 -4.42 6.49
CA ARG A 73 0.23 -5.24 6.34
C ARG A 73 0.26 -6.06 5.05
N LEU A 74 0.62 -5.43 3.93
CA LEU A 74 0.69 -6.10 2.64
C LEU A 74 1.83 -7.13 2.61
N ALA A 75 2.99 -6.83 3.20
CA ALA A 75 4.11 -7.79 3.24
C ALA A 75 3.77 -9.03 4.04
N THR A 76 3.06 -8.83 5.16
CA THR A 76 2.53 -9.93 5.97
C THR A 76 1.53 -10.76 5.19
N ALA A 77 0.60 -10.11 4.46
CA ALA A 77 -0.46 -10.82 3.74
C ALA A 77 0.05 -11.59 2.51
N PHE A 78 0.97 -11.01 1.73
CA PHE A 78 1.51 -11.64 0.52
C PHE A 78 2.70 -12.57 0.78
N GLY A 79 3.32 -12.49 1.97
CA GLY A 79 4.54 -13.26 2.27
C GLY A 79 5.73 -12.89 1.39
N LYS A 80 5.74 -11.66 0.84
CA LYS A 80 6.73 -11.15 -0.13
C LYS A 80 7.27 -9.79 0.30
N MET A 81 8.39 -9.39 -0.31
CA MET A 81 8.84 -7.99 -0.22
C MET A 81 7.79 -7.08 -0.84
N VAL A 82 7.43 -6.00 -0.15
CA VAL A 82 6.46 -5.02 -0.65
C VAL A 82 7.08 -3.64 -0.71
N LEU A 83 6.94 -2.97 -1.85
CA LEU A 83 7.19 -1.54 -1.98
C LEU A 83 5.85 -0.81 -2.08
N VAL A 84 5.62 0.15 -1.17
CA VAL A 84 4.43 0.99 -1.16
C VAL A 84 4.80 2.44 -1.43
N SER A 85 4.04 3.12 -2.29
CA SER A 85 4.00 4.58 -2.36
C SER A 85 2.65 5.09 -1.91
N THR A 86 2.61 6.17 -1.13
CA THR A 86 1.36 6.85 -0.76
C THR A 86 1.45 8.34 -1.09
N TYR A 87 0.44 8.85 -1.80
CA TYR A 87 0.31 10.27 -2.11
C TYR A 87 -1.04 10.82 -1.62
N LEU A 88 -1.04 11.52 -0.49
CA LEU A 88 -2.17 12.31 0.00
C LEU A 88 -1.76 13.78 0.09
N LYS A 89 -2.33 14.63 -0.78
CA LYS A 89 -1.99 16.07 -0.83
C LYS A 89 -3.14 16.96 -0.36
N LYS A 90 -4.38 16.62 -0.69
CA LYS A 90 -5.55 17.44 -0.37
C LYS A 90 -6.12 17.08 1.00
N ILE A 91 -5.97 15.82 1.41
CA ILE A 91 -6.49 15.27 2.66
C ILE A 91 -5.32 14.95 3.59
N SER A 92 -5.55 15.09 4.89
CA SER A 92 -4.56 14.74 5.90
C SER A 92 -4.33 13.23 5.98
N GLU A 93 -3.18 12.81 6.51
CA GLU A 93 -2.91 11.39 6.75
C GLU A 93 -3.93 10.75 7.72
N GLY A 94 -4.38 11.51 8.72
CA GLY A 94 -5.38 11.03 9.69
C GLY A 94 -6.76 10.77 9.07
N GLU A 95 -7.17 11.56 8.09
CA GLU A 95 -8.45 11.39 7.40
C GLU A 95 -8.36 10.40 6.23
N GLY A 96 -7.30 10.49 5.42
CA GLY A 96 -7.12 9.64 4.24
C GLY A 96 -6.60 8.25 4.57
N GLY A 97 -5.85 8.09 5.65
CA GLY A 97 -5.23 6.81 6.01
C GLY A 97 -6.21 5.65 6.23
N PRO A 98 -7.30 5.83 7.00
CA PRO A 98 -8.35 4.81 7.15
C PRO A 98 -8.97 4.39 5.81
N VAL A 99 -9.15 5.34 4.89
CA VAL A 99 -9.68 5.07 3.55
C VAL A 99 -8.71 4.22 2.74
N LEU A 100 -7.41 4.54 2.77
CA LEU A 100 -6.38 3.73 2.11
C LEU A 100 -6.27 2.32 2.70
N LEU A 101 -6.43 2.15 4.02
CA LEU A 101 -6.45 0.83 4.67
C LEU A 101 -7.66 0.00 4.23
N LYS A 102 -8.82 0.63 4.04
CA LYS A 102 -10.02 -0.01 3.47
C LYS A 102 -9.80 -0.41 2.01
N LEU A 103 -9.14 0.44 1.22
CA LEU A 103 -8.76 0.12 -0.16
C LEU A 103 -7.77 -1.05 -0.23
N ALA A 104 -6.80 -1.09 0.69
CA ALA A 104 -5.87 -2.21 0.81
C ALA A 104 -6.59 -3.52 1.17
N GLN A 105 -7.57 -3.47 2.08
CA GLN A 105 -8.39 -4.64 2.40
C GLN A 105 -9.17 -5.16 1.17
N LYS A 106 -9.80 -4.26 0.40
CA LYS A 106 -10.49 -4.61 -0.84
C LYS A 106 -9.54 -5.25 -1.87
N LEU A 107 -8.31 -4.72 -1.98
CA LEU A 107 -7.27 -5.29 -2.83
C LEU A 107 -6.90 -6.71 -2.38
N LEU A 108 -6.66 -6.93 -1.08
CA LEU A 108 -6.32 -8.24 -0.54
C LEU A 108 -7.42 -9.28 -0.79
N GLU A 109 -8.68 -8.89 -0.62
CA GLU A 109 -9.85 -9.75 -0.90
C GLU A 109 -9.95 -10.17 -2.37
N LYS A 110 -9.38 -9.39 -3.28
CA LYS A 110 -9.40 -9.68 -4.72
C LYS A 110 -8.20 -10.51 -5.18
N GLU A 111 -7.03 -10.32 -4.57
CA GLU A 111 -5.78 -10.93 -5.04
C GLU A 111 -5.40 -12.23 -4.30
N ILE A 112 -5.90 -12.44 -3.07
CA ILE A 112 -5.56 -13.60 -2.23
C ILE A 112 -6.69 -14.64 -2.15
N LYS A 113 -7.94 -14.26 -2.42
CA LYS A 113 -9.04 -15.23 -2.65
C LYS A 113 -9.05 -15.69 -4.10
#